data_AF-A0A328ANJ3-F1
#
_entry.id   AF-A0A328ANJ3-F1
#
_cell.length_a   1.000
_cell.length_b   1.000
_cell.length_c   1.000
_cell.angle_alpha   90.00
_cell.angle_beta   90.00
_cell.angle_gamma   90.00
#
_symmetry.space_group_name_H-M   'P 1'
#
loop_
_entity.id
_entity.type
_entity.pdbx_description
1 polymer ?
#
loop_
_entity_poly.entity_id
_entity_poly.type
_entity_poly.pdbx_seq_one_letter_code
_entity_poly.pdbx_strand_id
1 'polypeptide(L)'
;MNRRIFLIAAAAALSGCATTPPTILPPPGAPLAELEPLYAVAASRDGLTITVSSNGCTRKDDFAFYLDRRATGPTLSFGRKRLDPCRAFAAAKADLMFNWDELGLERGRPVFLMNPVTAWAGP
;
A
#
# COMPACT_ATOMS: atom_id res chain seq x y z
N MET A 1 -47.22 -37.33 -18.62
CA MET A 1 -45.99 -36.54 -18.79
C MET A 1 -45.96 -35.46 -17.71
N ASN A 2 -45.24 -35.72 -16.61
CA ASN A 2 -45.45 -35.04 -15.33
C ASN A 2 -44.78 -33.67 -15.29
N ARG A 3 -45.60 -32.63 -15.51
CA ARG A 3 -45.29 -31.19 -15.39
C ARG A 3 -44.57 -30.79 -14.09
N ARG A 4 -44.67 -31.63 -13.04
CA ARG A 4 -43.98 -31.47 -11.74
C ARG A 4 -42.48 -31.75 -11.80
N ILE A 5 -42.00 -32.64 -12.67
CA ILE A 5 -40.58 -32.99 -12.78
C ILE A 5 -39.79 -31.85 -13.45
N PHE A 6 -40.40 -31.18 -14.44
CA PHE A 6 -39.79 -30.03 -15.10
C PHE A 6 -39.59 -28.81 -14.19
N LEU A 7 -40.43 -28.64 -13.16
CA LEU A 7 -40.32 -27.52 -12.23
C LEU A 7 -39.18 -27.68 -11.23
N ILE A 8 -38.82 -28.91 -10.86
CA ILE A 8 -37.75 -29.17 -9.89
C ILE A 8 -36.36 -29.03 -10.55
N ALA A 9 -36.22 -29.42 -11.82
CA ALA A 9 -34.96 -29.27 -12.54
C ALA A 9 -34.58 -27.81 -12.83
N ALA A 10 -35.57 -26.91 -12.97
CA ALA A 10 -35.31 -25.49 -13.21
C ALA A 10 -34.77 -24.75 -11.98
N ALA A 11 -35.12 -25.19 -10.76
CA ALA A 11 -34.69 -24.53 -9.53
C ALA A 11 -33.22 -24.82 -9.16
N ALA A 12 -32.66 -25.94 -9.61
CA ALA A 12 -31.28 -26.33 -9.29
C ALA A 12 -30.22 -25.65 -10.17
N ALA A 13 -30.61 -24.99 -11.26
CA ALA A 13 -29.69 -24.38 -12.22
C ALA A 13 -29.32 -22.92 -11.91
N LEU A 14 -29.84 -22.33 -10.82
CA LEU A 14 -29.70 -20.90 -10.49
C LEU A 14 -28.77 -20.60 -9.30
N SER A 15 -28.13 -21.60 -8.68
CA SER A 15 -27.37 -21.42 -7.43
C SER A 15 -25.88 -21.15 -7.61
N GLY A 16 -25.37 -20.93 -8.83
CA GLY A 16 -23.93 -20.85 -9.08
C GLY A 16 -23.50 -19.59 -9.83
N CYS A 17 -23.43 -18.44 -9.14
CA CYS A 17 -22.56 -17.28 -9.48
C CYS A 17 -22.84 -16.12 -8.50
N ALA A 18 -22.34 -16.15 -7.26
CA ALA A 18 -22.41 -14.95 -6.41
C ALA A 18 -21.33 -14.87 -5.31
N THR A 19 -20.19 -15.54 -5.47
CA THR A 19 -19.05 -15.40 -4.55
C THR A 19 -17.86 -14.76 -5.26
N THR A 20 -18.07 -13.61 -5.92
CA THR A 20 -16.97 -12.67 -6.10
C THR A 20 -16.77 -11.93 -4.79
N PRO A 21 -15.64 -12.11 -4.08
CA PRO A 21 -15.35 -11.28 -2.93
C PRO A 21 -15.38 -9.82 -3.37
N PRO A 22 -16.01 -8.91 -2.61
CA PRO A 22 -16.02 -7.51 -2.97
C PRO A 22 -14.57 -7.01 -3.02
N THR A 23 -14.15 -6.47 -4.16
CA THR A 23 -12.90 -5.73 -4.23
C THR A 23 -13.08 -4.48 -3.39
N ILE A 24 -12.51 -4.47 -2.18
CA ILE A 24 -12.43 -3.28 -1.33
C ILE A 24 -11.36 -2.37 -1.95
N LEU A 25 -11.74 -1.65 -2.99
CA LEU A 25 -10.95 -0.53 -3.47
C LEU A 25 -11.26 0.67 -2.55
N PRO A 26 -10.25 1.39 -2.08
CA PRO A 26 -10.49 2.69 -1.45
C PRO A 26 -11.31 3.56 -2.41
N PRO A 27 -12.35 4.27 -1.92
CA PRO A 27 -13.11 5.16 -2.77
C PRO A 27 -12.17 6.21 -3.41
N PRO A 28 -12.44 6.65 -4.65
CA PRO A 28 -11.73 7.77 -5.25
C PRO A 28 -11.78 8.98 -4.30
N GLY A 29 -10.62 9.51 -3.89
CA GLY A 29 -10.54 10.58 -2.90
C GLY A 29 -10.54 10.14 -1.43
N ALA A 30 -10.36 8.84 -1.13
CA ALA A 30 -10.02 8.40 0.22
C ALA A 30 -8.72 9.10 0.67
N PRO A 31 -8.59 9.51 1.94
CA PRO A 31 -7.40 10.20 2.46
C PRO A 31 -6.08 9.43 2.29
N LEU A 32 -6.16 8.13 1.98
CA LEU A 32 -5.01 7.27 1.71
C LEU A 32 -4.56 7.29 0.23
N ALA A 33 -5.37 7.82 -0.69
CA ALA A 33 -5.02 7.94 -2.10
C ALA A 33 -3.89 8.96 -2.36
N GLU A 34 -3.70 9.90 -1.44
CA GLU A 34 -2.63 10.90 -1.48
C GLU A 34 -1.31 10.38 -0.88
N LEU A 35 -1.34 9.26 -0.15
CA LEU A 35 -0.15 8.70 0.48
C LEU A 35 0.69 7.94 -0.54
N GLU A 36 2.02 8.02 -0.42
CA GLU A 36 2.91 7.26 -1.31
C GLU A 36 2.66 5.75 -1.13
N PRO A 37 2.34 5.01 -2.21
CA PRO A 37 2.32 3.55 -2.16
C PRO A 37 3.73 3.00 -1.97
N LEU A 38 3.89 2.11 -0.99
CA LEU A 38 5.15 1.43 -0.73
C LEU A 38 5.09 0.01 -1.29
N TYR A 39 6.16 -0.45 -1.92
CA TYR A 39 6.30 -1.85 -2.29
C TYR A 39 6.75 -2.73 -1.14
N ALA A 40 7.46 -2.16 -0.17
CA ALA A 40 7.85 -2.82 1.05
C ALA A 40 8.14 -1.78 2.14
N VAL A 41 8.04 -2.22 3.39
CA VAL A 41 8.61 -1.53 4.53
C VAL A 41 9.36 -2.55 5.38
N ALA A 42 10.56 -2.20 5.84
CA ALA A 42 11.37 -3.04 6.70
C ALA A 42 11.81 -2.23 7.92
N ALA A 43 11.41 -2.67 9.11
CA ALA A 43 11.94 -2.15 10.36
C ALA A 43 13.19 -2.92 10.75
N SER A 44 14.26 -2.19 11.02
CA SER A 44 15.55 -2.72 11.45
C SER A 44 15.97 -2.12 12.79
N ARG A 45 17.12 -2.54 13.29
CA ARG A 45 17.71 -1.95 14.50
C ARG A 45 17.94 -0.45 14.36
N ASP A 46 18.31 0.00 13.17
CA ASP A 46 18.84 1.36 12.96
C ASP A 46 17.79 2.32 12.34
N GLY A 47 16.73 1.78 11.74
CA GLY A 47 15.66 2.60 11.17
C GLY A 47 14.60 1.83 10.38
N LEU A 48 13.82 2.60 9.62
CA LEU A 48 12.85 2.09 8.64
C LEU A 48 13.41 2.24 7.23
N THR A 49 13.41 1.17 6.45
CA THR A 49 13.60 1.23 5.00
C THR A 49 12.24 1.15 4.32
N ILE A 50 11.92 2.11 3.48
CA ILE A 50 10.77 2.05 2.56
C ILE A 50 11.26 1.73 1.16
N THR A 51 10.53 0.89 0.45
CA THR A 51 10.80 0.61 -0.96
C THR A 51 9.71 1.27 -1.82
N VAL A 52 10.10 2.12 -2.76
CA VAL A 52 9.20 2.94 -3.58
C VAL A 52 9.51 2.81 -5.07
N SER A 53 8.65 3.34 -5.92
CA SER A 53 8.92 3.43 -7.36
C SER A 53 10.07 4.40 -7.66
N SER A 54 10.83 4.08 -8.70
CA SER A 54 11.85 4.98 -9.22
C SER A 54 12.02 4.81 -10.73
N ASN A 55 12.29 5.93 -11.38
CA ASN A 55 12.77 6.01 -12.75
C ASN A 55 14.30 6.24 -12.81
N GLY A 56 15.02 6.03 -11.70
CA GLY A 56 16.48 6.05 -11.63
C GLY A 56 17.10 7.19 -10.82
N CYS A 57 16.32 8.18 -10.40
CA CYS A 57 16.86 9.33 -9.66
C CYS A 57 16.16 9.62 -8.31
N THR A 58 15.23 8.75 -7.89
CA THR A 58 14.61 8.83 -6.55
C THR A 58 15.69 8.85 -5.46
N ARG A 59 15.66 9.89 -4.62
CA ARG A 59 16.50 10.05 -3.44
C ARG A 59 15.64 10.21 -2.19
N LYS A 60 16.24 9.98 -1.02
CA LYS A 60 15.58 10.19 0.27
C LYS A 60 15.05 11.62 0.41
N ASP A 61 15.82 12.60 -0.06
CA ASP A 61 15.45 14.02 0.01
C ASP A 61 14.27 14.41 -0.86
N ASP A 62 13.79 13.53 -1.74
CA ASP A 62 12.57 13.71 -2.53
C ASP A 62 11.30 13.37 -1.76
N PHE A 63 11.47 12.87 -0.54
CA PHE A 63 10.40 12.50 0.37
C PHE A 63 10.29 13.46 1.54
N ALA A 64 9.08 13.53 2.08
CA ALA A 64 8.78 14.08 3.39
C ALA A 64 8.06 13.00 4.19
N PHE A 65 8.07 13.16 5.51
CA PHE A 65 7.26 12.34 6.39
C PHE A 65 6.45 13.21 7.34
N TYR A 66 5.31 12.70 7.79
CA TYR A 66 4.50 13.29 8.83
C TYR A 66 4.36 12.30 9.98
N LEU A 67 4.53 12.81 11.20
CA LEU A 67 4.43 12.04 12.43
C LEU A 67 3.32 12.62 13.30
N ASP A 68 2.22 11.87 13.45
CA ASP A 68 1.18 12.19 14.41
C ASP A 68 1.47 11.51 15.76
N ARG A 69 1.47 12.28 16.84
CA ARG A 69 1.66 11.80 18.22
C ARG A 69 0.39 11.87 19.06
N ARG A 70 -0.72 12.38 18.50
CA ARG A 70 -1.99 12.57 19.23
C ARG A 70 -2.82 11.28 19.32
N ALA A 71 -2.56 10.32 18.45
CA ALA A 71 -3.19 9.01 18.49
C ALA A 71 -2.65 8.16 19.65
N THR A 72 -3.25 6.99 19.87
CA THR A 72 -2.85 6.01 20.91
C THR A 72 -1.41 5.47 20.74
N GLY A 73 -0.74 5.80 19.65
CA GLY A 73 0.69 5.58 19.40
C GLY A 73 1.19 6.47 18.26
N PRO A 74 2.52 6.54 18.03
CA PRO A 74 3.08 7.32 16.94
C PRO A 74 2.63 6.75 15.59
N THR A 75 2.07 7.62 14.76
CA THR A 75 1.58 7.28 13.42
C THR A 75 2.40 8.02 12.38
N LEU A 76 3.07 7.26 11.51
CA LEU A 76 3.98 7.74 10.48
C LEU A 76 3.34 7.62 9.10
N SER A 77 3.56 8.64 8.26
CA SER A 77 3.29 8.57 6.83
C SER A 77 4.42 9.20 6.03
N PHE A 78 4.70 8.65 4.85
CA PHE A 78 5.64 9.17 3.87
C PHE A 78 4.90 9.73 2.66
N GLY A 79 5.42 10.81 2.09
CA GLY A 79 4.92 11.41 0.85
C GLY A 79 6.06 11.88 -0.02
N ARG A 80 5.93 11.66 -1.32
CA ARG A 80 6.88 12.17 -2.31
C ARG A 80 6.60 13.66 -2.57
N LYS A 81 7.58 14.52 -2.31
CA LYS A 81 7.51 15.97 -2.56
C LYS A 81 8.19 16.39 -3.86
N ARG A 82 9.03 15.55 -4.47
CA ARG A 82 9.64 15.80 -5.79
C ARG A 82 9.46 14.61 -6.71
N LEU A 83 9.12 14.90 -7.97
CA LEU A 83 9.01 13.89 -9.02
C LEU A 83 10.40 13.30 -9.32
N ASP A 84 10.45 12.02 -9.70
CA ASP A 84 11.66 11.40 -10.26
C ASP A 84 11.74 11.77 -11.75
N PRO A 85 12.62 12.73 -12.14
CA PRO A 85 12.64 13.27 -13.49
C PRO A 85 13.36 12.36 -14.49
N CYS A 86 14.01 11.31 -13.99
CA CYS A 86 14.76 10.40 -14.81
C CYS A 86 13.84 9.46 -15.58
N ARG A 87 14.41 8.78 -16.58
CA ARG A 87 13.68 7.83 -17.42
C ARG A 87 14.45 6.53 -17.43
N ALA A 88 14.01 5.58 -16.60
CA ALA A 88 14.54 4.24 -16.61
C ALA A 88 14.06 3.48 -17.86
N PHE A 89 14.91 2.60 -18.38
CA PHE A 89 14.56 1.71 -19.49
C PHE A 89 13.57 0.61 -19.05
N ALA A 90 13.52 0.29 -17.76
CA ALA A 90 12.62 -0.67 -17.16
C ALA A 90 12.09 -0.14 -15.81
N ALA A 91 10.97 -0.67 -15.33
CA ALA A 91 10.43 -0.30 -14.04
C ALA A 91 11.45 -0.62 -12.93
N ALA A 92 11.78 0.37 -12.10
CA ALA A 92 12.76 0.22 -11.04
C ALA A 92 12.17 0.62 -9.67
N LYS A 93 12.91 0.25 -8.62
CA LYS A 93 12.62 0.61 -7.24
C LYS A 93 13.79 1.35 -6.62
N ALA A 94 13.51 2.09 -5.57
CA ALA A 94 14.52 2.64 -4.69
C ALA A 94 14.20 2.26 -3.25
N ASP A 95 15.24 1.87 -2.50
CA ASP A 95 15.18 1.67 -1.07
C ASP A 95 15.67 2.94 -0.36
N LEU A 96 14.83 3.49 0.51
CA LEU A 96 15.10 4.72 1.24
C LEU A 96 15.11 4.42 2.74
N MET A 97 16.29 4.51 3.36
CA MET A 97 16.48 4.29 4.79
C MET A 97 16.35 5.60 5.58
N PHE A 98 15.49 5.59 6.59
CA PHE A 98 15.28 6.67 7.55
C PHE A 98 15.65 6.18 8.94
N ASN A 99 16.56 6.89 9.59
CA ASN A 99 17.04 6.56 10.93
C ASN A 99 15.93 6.82 11.95
N TRP A 100 15.92 6.10 13.07
CA TRP A 100 14.94 6.35 14.13
C TRP A 100 14.99 7.80 14.66
N ASP A 101 16.21 8.33 14.86
CA ASP A 101 16.42 9.71 15.32
C ASP A 101 15.97 10.75 14.28
N GLU A 102 16.16 10.46 12.98
CA GLU A 102 15.70 11.29 11.87
C GLU A 102 14.16 11.39 11.86
N LEU A 103 13.48 10.28 12.13
CA LEU A 103 12.02 10.22 12.23
C LEU A 103 11.50 10.80 13.55
N GLY A 104 12.38 11.12 14.51
CA GLY A 104 12.01 11.52 15.86
C GLY A 104 11.30 10.41 16.65
N LEU A 105 11.58 9.14 16.33
CA LEU A 105 10.96 7.97 16.96
C LEU A 105 11.93 7.29 17.92
N GLU A 106 11.38 6.76 19.01
CA GLU A 106 12.15 5.95 19.95
C GLU A 106 12.44 4.55 19.37
N ARG A 107 13.69 4.12 19.48
CA ARG A 107 14.12 2.79 19.04
C ARG A 107 13.37 1.69 19.78
N GLY A 108 12.94 0.66 19.05
CA GLY A 108 12.29 -0.52 19.61
C GLY A 108 10.83 -0.31 20.03
N ARG A 109 10.25 0.88 19.80
CA ARG A 109 8.83 1.14 20.04
C ARG A 109 8.02 0.87 18.76
N PRO A 110 6.84 0.24 18.86
CA PRO A 110 5.95 0.09 17.71
C PRO A 110 5.53 1.44 17.14
N VAL A 111 5.41 1.51 15.82
CA VAL A 111 4.91 2.67 15.07
C VAL A 111 3.85 2.20 14.08
N PHE A 112 2.79 3.00 13.92
CA PHE A 112 1.76 2.74 12.93
C PHE A 112 2.15 3.40 11.61
N LEU A 113 2.28 2.63 10.53
CA LEU A 113 2.56 3.18 9.20
C LEU A 113 1.25 3.28 8.40
N MET A 114 0.94 4.48 7.90
CA MET A 114 -0.32 4.72 7.17
C MET A 114 -0.21 4.56 5.66
N ASN A 115 1.01 4.51 5.12
CA ASN A 115 1.19 4.32 3.69
C ASN A 115 0.57 2.99 3.23
N PRO A 116 -0.17 2.99 2.11
CA PRO A 116 -0.65 1.75 1.54
C PRO A 116 0.53 0.92 1.03
N VAL A 117 0.48 -0.38 1.28
CA VAL A 117 1.44 -1.34 0.72
C VAL A 117 0.82 -1.96 -0.53
N THR A 118 1.56 -1.91 -1.64
CA THR A 118 1.12 -2.47 -2.92
C THR A 118 2.11 -3.50 -3.46
N ALA A 119 1.61 -4.46 -4.21
CA ALA A 119 2.45 -5.47 -4.84
C ALA A 119 3.33 -4.83 -5.92
N TRP A 120 4.58 -5.25 -5.99
CA TRP A 120 5.43 -4.96 -7.14
C TRP A 120 5.08 -5.89 -8.29
N ALA A 121 4.79 -5.31 -9.46
CA ALA A 121 4.45 -6.07 -10.64
C ALA A 121 5.68 -6.50 -11.49
N GLY A 122 6.88 -6.00 -11.17
CA GLY A 122 8.08 -6.24 -11.98
C GLY A 122 8.49 -5.03 -12.82
N PRO A 123 9.68 -5.07 -13.44
CA PRO A 123 9.72 -4.85 -14.88
C PRO A 123 8.89 -5.91 -15.63
#